data_AF-A0A924Y0Y2-F1
#
_entry.id   AF-A0A924Y0Y2-F1
#
_cell.length_a   1.000
_cell.length_b   1.000
_cell.length_c   1.000
_cell.angle_alpha   90.00
_cell.angle_beta   90.00
_cell.angle_gamma   90.00
#
_symmetry.space_group_name_H-M   'P 1'
#
loop_
_entity.id
_entity.type
_entity.pdbx_description
1 polymer ?
#
loop_
_entity_poly.entity_id
_entity_poly.type
_entity_poly.pdbx_seq_one_letter_code
_entity_poly.pdbx_strand_id
1 'polypeptide(L)'
;MEQDTFAGKILPGFNLNGVQIGAPQVCGAIRLVPLLREPGGVAADLRLALRRYNEPVAQVTVSEHRAYYGFVPHAMVIRYNTDDTPVAAWGGQLEHSADGKQRDYGFTSVRLLERMAKREDKNQVRLLPLHLAMEGFLALYFGGPEIAWEEYSTQVYRTGFSPRSESVAWGTEIDGLAEALRVFEIARNQCGVLLFVADTLASVFLLPHPDDYRAMHETLLQDFYGELLAQYALMYSTVAPAVAVPDASTVQTAADLRAVAAGLRADWSRYGKTLAAALLESRPLRTQTVREMGPFRLSR
;
A
#
# COMPACT_ATOMS: atom_id res chain seq x y z
N MET A 1 -23.21 -10.38 22.21
CA MET A 1 -23.16 -10.57 20.75
C MET A 1 -23.79 -9.33 20.13
N GLU A 2 -23.06 -8.21 20.15
CA GLU A 2 -23.42 -7.03 19.37
C GLU A 2 -22.99 -7.32 17.94
N GLN A 3 -23.97 -7.59 17.09
CA GLN A 3 -23.79 -7.45 15.65
C GLN A 3 -23.69 -5.96 15.38
N ASP A 4 -22.48 -5.41 15.52
CA ASP A 4 -22.18 -4.10 14.97
C ASP A 4 -22.25 -4.25 13.46
N THR A 5 -23.34 -3.73 12.92
CA THR A 5 -23.67 -3.71 11.49
C THR A 5 -22.44 -3.28 10.70
N PHE A 6 -22.00 -4.12 9.75
CA PHE A 6 -20.96 -3.82 8.75
C PHE A 6 -21.43 -2.71 7.78
N ALA A 7 -21.76 -1.52 8.29
CA ALA A 7 -22.10 -0.36 7.48
C ALA A 7 -20.80 0.28 6.96
N GLY A 8 -20.07 -0.45 6.11
CA GLY A 8 -18.96 0.09 5.37
C GLY A 8 -19.46 1.19 4.43
N LYS A 9 -18.75 2.33 4.38
CA LYS A 9 -19.08 3.39 3.43
C LYS A 9 -18.60 2.97 2.05
N ILE A 10 -19.46 3.12 1.05
CA ILE A 10 -19.08 2.96 -0.35
C ILE A 10 -18.58 4.30 -0.87
N LEU A 11 -17.33 4.34 -1.34
CA LEU A 11 -16.79 5.46 -2.10
C LEU A 11 -16.90 5.15 -3.60
N PRO A 12 -17.20 6.13 -4.47
CA PRO A 12 -17.35 5.90 -5.90
C PRO A 12 -16.03 5.48 -6.60
N GLY A 13 -14.88 5.76 -5.98
CA GLY A 13 -13.54 5.43 -6.46
C GLY A 13 -12.47 6.02 -5.55
N PHE A 14 -11.20 5.73 -5.84
CA PHE A 14 -10.07 6.34 -5.13
C PHE A 14 -9.73 7.71 -5.73
N ASN A 15 -9.91 8.78 -4.96
CA ASN A 15 -9.65 10.14 -5.44
C ASN A 15 -8.20 10.57 -5.16
N LEU A 16 -7.48 10.93 -6.23
CA LEU A 16 -6.11 11.46 -6.20
C LEU A 16 -6.05 13.00 -6.20
N ASN A 17 -7.02 13.69 -5.60
CA ASN A 17 -7.03 15.16 -5.50
C ASN A 17 -5.68 15.70 -4.99
N GLY A 18 -5.14 16.71 -5.68
CA GLY A 18 -3.84 17.31 -5.36
C GLY A 18 -2.63 16.41 -5.71
N VAL A 19 -2.84 15.32 -6.45
CA VAL A 19 -1.79 14.41 -6.94
C VAL A 19 -1.89 14.25 -8.45
N GLN A 20 -0.77 14.49 -9.12
CA GLN A 20 -0.59 14.29 -10.55
C GLN A 20 0.12 12.97 -10.82
N ILE A 21 -0.35 12.25 -11.84
CA ILE A 21 0.31 11.05 -12.33
C ILE A 21 1.46 11.50 -13.24
N GLY A 22 2.69 11.12 -12.92
CA GLY A 22 3.87 11.47 -13.72
C GLY A 22 4.20 10.44 -14.81
N ALA A 23 5.37 10.62 -15.44
CA ALA A 23 5.84 9.71 -16.47
C ALA A 23 6.33 8.37 -15.86
N PRO A 24 5.88 7.21 -16.38
CA PRO A 24 6.30 5.90 -15.94
C PRO A 24 7.78 5.65 -16.21
N GLN A 25 8.40 4.89 -15.32
CA GLN A 25 9.69 4.25 -15.55
C GLN A 25 9.47 2.74 -15.61
N VAL A 26 10.17 2.07 -16.52
CA VAL A 26 9.99 0.64 -16.81
C VAL A 26 11.32 -0.09 -16.59
N CYS A 27 11.27 -1.22 -15.90
CA CYS A 27 12.37 -2.14 -15.74
C CYS A 27 11.84 -3.57 -15.90
N GLY A 28 12.13 -4.21 -17.04
CA GLY A 28 11.56 -5.52 -17.39
C GLY A 28 10.02 -5.49 -17.40
N ALA A 29 9.41 -6.42 -16.65
CA ALA A 29 7.96 -6.51 -16.50
C ALA A 29 7.35 -5.43 -15.59
N ILE A 30 8.19 -4.63 -14.92
CA ILE A 30 7.76 -3.72 -13.86
C ILE A 30 7.62 -2.31 -14.41
N ARG A 31 6.45 -1.69 -14.20
CA ARG A 31 6.22 -0.28 -14.50
C ARG A 31 5.87 0.47 -13.22
N LEU A 32 6.66 1.49 -12.92
CA LEU A 32 6.49 2.38 -11.77
C LEU A 32 6.03 3.74 -12.29
N VAL A 33 4.80 4.14 -11.95
CA VAL A 33 4.25 5.45 -12.32
C VAL A 33 4.29 6.38 -11.11
N PRO A 34 5.11 7.45 -11.13
CA PRO A 34 5.25 8.33 -9.98
C PRO A 34 3.96 9.11 -9.71
N LEU A 35 3.60 9.24 -8.43
CA LEU A 35 2.51 10.09 -7.95
C LEU A 35 3.10 11.36 -7.35
N LEU A 36 2.92 12.48 -8.05
CA LEU A 36 3.54 13.77 -7.79
C LEU A 36 2.56 14.69 -7.07
N ARG A 37 2.95 15.24 -5.92
CA ARG A 37 2.11 16.22 -5.24
C ARG A 37 2.12 17.54 -6.01
N GLU A 38 0.96 18.17 -6.14
CA GLU A 38 0.85 19.51 -6.70
C GLU A 38 1.58 20.54 -5.81
N PRO A 39 2.11 21.64 -6.39
CA PRO A 39 2.72 22.71 -5.62
C PRO A 39 1.76 23.24 -4.54
N GLY A 40 2.20 23.25 -3.27
CA GLY A 40 1.38 23.68 -2.14
C GLY A 40 0.42 22.62 -1.58
N GLY A 41 0.28 21.45 -2.23
CA GLY A 41 -0.58 20.36 -1.78
C GLY A 41 0.05 19.41 -0.74
N VAL A 42 1.25 19.71 -0.26
CA VAL A 42 1.94 18.85 0.72
C VAL A 42 1.31 19.10 2.10
N ALA A 43 0.63 18.10 2.64
CA ALA A 43 0.12 18.14 4.01
C ALA A 43 1.30 18.20 4.98
N ALA A 44 1.55 19.39 5.54
CA ALA A 44 2.63 19.59 6.51
C ALA A 44 2.23 19.07 7.90
N ASP A 45 0.93 19.01 8.17
CA ASP A 45 0.28 18.64 9.42
C ASP A 45 0.04 17.12 9.56
N LEU A 46 0.47 16.30 8.59
CA LEU A 46 0.38 14.83 8.61
C LEU A 46 1.68 14.20 8.10
N ARG A 47 2.29 13.32 8.91
CA ARG A 47 3.52 12.61 8.57
C ARG A 47 3.43 11.13 8.92
N LEU A 48 4.07 10.31 8.12
CA LEU A 48 4.25 8.89 8.40
C LEU A 48 5.74 8.57 8.59
N ALA A 49 6.06 7.83 9.64
CA ALA A 49 7.39 7.32 9.90
C ALA A 49 7.40 5.79 9.89
N LEU A 50 8.48 5.20 9.38
CA LEU A 50 8.66 3.76 9.32
C LEU A 50 9.26 3.25 10.63
N ARG A 51 8.62 2.26 11.26
CA ARG A 51 9.18 1.52 12.39
C ARG A 51 9.42 0.08 11.95
N ARG A 52 10.67 -0.36 11.92
CA ARG A 52 11.03 -1.73 11.53
C ARG A 52 11.03 -2.66 12.74
N TYR A 53 10.62 -3.90 12.55
CA TYR A 53 10.76 -4.95 13.55
C TYR A 53 11.72 -6.01 13.02
N ASN A 54 12.50 -6.60 13.93
CA ASN A 54 13.53 -7.59 13.59
C ASN A 54 13.12 -9.00 14.02
N GLU A 55 12.05 -9.13 14.80
CA GLU A 55 11.54 -10.43 15.25
C GLU A 55 10.94 -11.20 14.06
N PRO A 56 11.27 -12.50 13.90
CA PRO A 56 10.77 -13.32 12.82
C PRO A 56 9.25 -13.58 12.92
N VAL A 57 8.68 -13.42 14.10
CA VAL A 57 7.25 -13.64 14.36
C VAL A 57 6.73 -12.56 15.29
N ALA A 58 5.52 -12.09 15.02
CA ALA A 58 4.75 -11.27 15.93
C ALA A 58 3.47 -11.98 16.33
N GLN A 59 3.07 -11.83 17.58
CA GLN A 59 1.72 -12.12 18.06
C GLN A 59 0.94 -10.80 18.05
N VAL A 60 -0.18 -10.75 17.35
CA VAL A 60 -1.02 -9.56 17.28
C VAL A 60 -2.37 -9.83 17.93
N THR A 61 -2.68 -9.08 19.00
CA THR A 61 -3.95 -9.19 19.72
C THR A 61 -5.09 -8.59 18.91
N VAL A 62 -6.13 -9.39 18.65
CA VAL A 62 -7.37 -8.99 17.95
C VAL A 62 -8.49 -8.70 18.96
N SER A 63 -8.60 -9.50 20.01
CA SER A 63 -9.52 -9.28 21.13
C SER A 63 -8.97 -9.88 22.43
N GLU A 64 -9.66 -9.69 23.57
CA GLU A 64 -9.20 -10.06 24.92
C GLU A 64 -8.63 -11.48 25.05
N HIS A 65 -9.12 -12.43 24.24
CA HIS A 65 -8.66 -13.82 24.23
C HIS A 65 -8.30 -14.34 22.84
N ARG A 66 -8.09 -13.43 21.87
CA ARG A 66 -7.75 -13.81 20.49
C ARG A 66 -6.55 -13.03 20.01
N ALA A 67 -5.55 -13.77 19.56
CA ALA A 67 -4.42 -13.24 18.83
C ALA A 67 -4.12 -14.17 17.65
N TYR A 68 -3.52 -13.62 16.61
CA TYR A 68 -2.90 -14.41 15.56
C TYR A 68 -1.39 -14.21 15.60
N TYR A 69 -0.68 -15.14 14.98
CA TYR A 69 0.76 -15.07 14.78
C TYR A 69 1.05 -14.86 13.31
N GLY A 70 2.01 -14.00 13.00
CA GLY A 70 2.40 -13.75 11.64
C GLY A 70 3.66 -12.90 11.56
N PHE A 71 4.20 -12.77 10.36
CA PHE A 71 5.33 -11.90 10.10
C PHE A 71 4.86 -10.44 10.04
N VAL A 72 5.49 -9.56 10.82
CA VAL A 72 5.25 -8.11 10.79
C VAL A 72 6.59 -7.44 10.50
N PRO A 73 6.89 -7.08 9.24
CA PRO A 73 8.21 -6.52 8.91
C PRO A 73 8.38 -5.10 9.45
N HIS A 74 7.28 -4.33 9.48
CA HIS A 74 7.29 -2.95 9.90
C HIS A 74 5.90 -2.48 10.33
N ALA A 75 5.87 -1.35 11.00
CA ALA A 75 4.72 -0.52 11.25
C ALA A 75 4.92 0.86 10.63
N MET A 76 3.80 1.55 10.42
CA MET A 76 3.79 2.97 10.09
C MET A 76 3.27 3.74 11.31
N VAL A 77 4.01 4.77 11.70
CA VAL A 77 3.64 5.67 12.78
C VAL A 77 3.14 6.96 12.16
N ILE A 78 1.83 7.17 12.24
CA ILE A 78 1.15 8.40 11.84
C ILE A 78 1.32 9.42 12.96
N ARG A 79 1.76 10.61 12.60
CA ARG A 79 1.73 11.79 13.46
C ARG A 79 0.98 12.90 12.76
N TYR A 80 0.14 13.60 13.51
CA TYR A 80 -0.70 14.65 12.96
C TYR A 80 -0.90 15.79 13.94
N ASN A 81 -1.14 16.99 13.42
CA ASN A 81 -1.59 18.12 14.22
C ASN A 81 -3.05 18.46 13.89
N THR A 82 -3.68 19.24 14.76
CA THR A 82 -5.09 19.64 14.62
C THR A 82 -5.26 21.14 14.43
N ASP A 83 -4.16 21.89 14.45
CA ASP A 83 -4.07 23.34 14.37
C ASP A 83 -3.33 23.81 13.09
N ASP A 84 -3.31 22.95 12.07
CA ASP A 84 -2.61 23.15 10.78
C ASP A 84 -1.09 23.43 10.91
N THR A 85 -0.51 23.21 12.09
CA THR A 85 0.94 23.40 12.29
C THR A 85 1.74 22.23 11.72
N PRO A 86 2.90 22.48 11.10
CA PRO A 86 3.73 21.42 10.55
C PRO A 86 4.18 20.39 11.59
N VAL A 87 4.07 19.11 11.25
CA VAL A 87 4.65 17.99 11.98
C VAL A 87 6.07 17.76 11.45
N ALA A 88 7.03 17.68 12.37
CA ALA A 88 8.43 17.46 12.02
C ALA A 88 8.65 16.11 11.32
N ALA A 89 9.53 16.09 10.31
CA ALA A 89 10.04 14.87 9.70
C ALA A 89 10.86 14.11 10.74
N TRP A 90 10.29 13.08 11.35
CA TRP A 90 11.03 12.21 12.27
C TRP A 90 11.40 10.93 11.53
N GLY A 91 12.69 10.73 11.30
CA GLY A 91 13.19 9.39 10.97
C GLY A 91 12.82 8.44 12.10
N GLY A 92 12.38 7.22 11.79
CA GLY A 92 11.89 6.24 12.76
C GLY A 92 12.88 5.78 13.84
N GLN A 93 14.07 6.40 13.90
CA GLN A 93 15.12 6.13 14.88
C GLN A 93 15.04 6.99 16.14
N LEU A 94 14.32 8.12 16.13
CA LEU A 94 14.32 9.07 17.26
C LEU A 94 13.36 8.70 18.40
N GLU A 95 12.44 7.75 18.20
CA GLU A 95 11.59 7.24 19.27
C GLU A 95 12.04 5.87 19.77
N HIS A 96 12.65 5.87 20.95
CA HIS A 96 12.85 4.69 21.81
C HIS A 96 11.59 4.34 22.62
N SER A 97 10.38 4.52 22.06
CA SER A 97 9.21 3.88 22.63
C SER A 97 9.21 2.42 22.18
N ALA A 98 9.55 1.51 23.10
CA ALA A 98 9.51 0.07 22.83
C ALA A 98 8.07 -0.33 22.50
N ASP A 99 7.81 -0.56 21.22
CA ASP A 99 6.49 -0.90 20.73
C ASP A 99 6.21 -2.39 20.91
N GLY A 100 5.33 -2.71 21.85
CA GLY A 100 5.06 -4.08 22.25
C GLY A 100 6.18 -4.66 23.12
N LYS A 101 5.93 -5.86 23.63
CA LYS A 101 6.91 -6.60 24.45
C LYS A 101 7.64 -7.60 23.57
N GLN A 102 8.95 -7.70 23.72
CA GLN A 102 9.72 -8.79 23.14
C GLN A 102 9.75 -9.97 24.12
N ARG A 103 9.50 -11.18 23.62
CA ARG A 103 9.71 -12.42 24.36
C ARG A 103 10.68 -13.29 23.60
N ASP A 104 11.72 -13.73 24.29
CA ASP A 104 12.66 -14.71 23.78
C ASP A 104 12.28 -16.10 24.32
N TYR A 105 12.11 -17.07 23.42
CA TYR A 105 11.83 -18.47 23.75
C TYR A 105 13.05 -19.37 23.50
N GLY A 106 14.23 -18.80 23.25
CA GLY A 106 15.50 -19.50 23.03
C GLY A 106 15.70 -19.99 21.59
N PHE A 107 14.65 -20.52 20.95
CA PHE A 107 14.69 -20.93 19.52
C PHE A 107 14.12 -19.87 18.58
N THR A 108 13.40 -18.88 19.12
CA THR A 108 12.83 -17.76 18.36
C THR A 108 12.53 -16.59 19.28
N SER A 109 12.50 -15.39 18.71
CA SER A 109 11.98 -14.19 19.38
C SER A 109 10.62 -13.83 18.82
N VAL A 110 9.71 -13.43 19.71
CA VAL A 110 8.34 -13.03 19.35
C VAL A 110 8.08 -11.62 19.84
N ARG A 111 7.57 -10.77 18.96
CA ARG A 111 7.06 -9.44 19.33
C ARG A 111 5.56 -9.51 19.65
N LEU A 112 5.19 -9.07 20.84
CA LEU A 112 3.80 -9.01 21.29
C LEU A 112 3.22 -7.62 20.98
N LEU A 113 2.40 -7.54 19.93
CA LEU A 113 1.77 -6.31 19.46
C LEU A 113 0.30 -6.25 19.88
N GLU A 114 -0.10 -5.10 20.41
CA GLU A 114 -1.48 -4.84 20.75
C GLU A 114 -2.19 -4.12 19.60
N ARG A 115 -3.21 -4.79 19.03
CA ARG A 115 -4.08 -4.28 17.94
C ARG A 115 -3.31 -4.01 16.64
N MET A 116 -4.02 -4.00 15.51
CA MET A 116 -3.38 -3.62 14.24
C MET A 116 -3.17 -2.09 14.15
N ALA A 117 -4.10 -1.30 14.69
CA ALA A 117 -3.96 0.14 14.88
C ALA A 117 -4.06 0.53 16.37
N LYS A 118 -3.04 1.23 16.89
CA LYS A 118 -2.91 1.62 18.29
C LYS A 118 -2.58 3.11 18.39
N ARG A 119 -3.30 3.81 19.27
CA ARG A 119 -2.91 5.16 19.70
C ARG A 119 -1.71 5.03 20.63
N GLU A 120 -0.62 5.70 20.30
CA GLU A 120 0.60 5.71 21.12
C GLU A 120 0.68 6.98 21.97
N ASP A 121 0.18 8.10 21.44
CA ASP A 121 0.11 9.38 22.12
C ASP A 121 -1.12 10.20 21.65
N LYS A 122 -1.29 11.42 22.15
CA LYS A 122 -2.40 12.32 21.84
C LYS A 122 -2.62 12.47 20.33
N ASN A 123 -1.52 12.64 19.59
CA ASN A 123 -1.44 12.99 18.18
C ASN A 123 -0.63 11.95 17.37
N GLN A 124 -0.59 10.70 17.86
CA GLN A 124 0.23 9.65 17.29
C GLN A 124 -0.50 8.31 17.27
N VAL A 125 -0.52 7.67 16.11
CA VAL A 125 -1.14 6.36 15.88
C VAL A 125 -0.16 5.47 15.14
N ARG A 126 0.13 4.31 15.70
CA ARG A 126 0.84 3.23 15.02
C ARG A 126 -0.15 2.31 14.32
N LEU A 127 0.12 1.96 13.08
CA LEU A 127 -0.62 0.93 12.33
C LEU A 127 0.32 -0.13 11.74
N LEU A 128 -0.19 -1.35 11.59
CA LEU A 128 0.46 -2.46 10.88
C LEU A 128 -0.13 -2.53 9.47
N PRO A 129 0.51 -1.96 8.44
CA PRO A 129 -0.12 -1.75 7.13
C PRO A 129 -0.54 -3.07 6.48
N LEU A 130 0.39 -4.02 6.42
CA LEU A 130 0.17 -5.36 5.87
C LEU A 130 -1.00 -6.10 6.54
N HIS A 131 -1.12 -5.94 7.86
CA HIS A 131 -2.09 -6.65 8.68
C HIS A 131 -3.47 -6.02 8.59
N LEU A 132 -3.57 -4.70 8.54
CA LEU A 132 -4.82 -4.00 8.25
C LEU A 132 -5.34 -4.34 6.85
N ALA A 133 -4.45 -4.39 5.86
CA ALA A 133 -4.79 -4.81 4.49
C ALA A 133 -5.32 -6.25 4.48
N MET A 134 -4.63 -7.17 5.16
CA MET A 134 -5.07 -8.56 5.30
C MET A 134 -6.42 -8.68 6.02
N GLU A 135 -6.63 -7.93 7.10
CA GLU A 135 -7.90 -7.91 7.81
C GLU A 135 -9.05 -7.43 6.91
N GLY A 136 -8.82 -6.43 6.06
CA GLY A 136 -9.78 -5.96 5.05
C GLY A 136 -10.06 -7.00 3.97
N PHE A 137 -9.02 -7.64 3.43
CA PHE A 137 -9.15 -8.72 2.46
C PHE A 137 -9.97 -9.91 3.01
N LEU A 138 -9.65 -10.36 4.22
CA LEU A 138 -10.37 -11.42 4.90
C LEU A 138 -11.84 -11.04 5.14
N ALA A 139 -12.12 -9.81 5.56
CA ALA A 139 -13.49 -9.35 5.75
C ALA A 139 -14.34 -9.38 4.45
N LEU A 140 -13.72 -9.18 3.29
CA LEU A 140 -14.41 -9.18 1.99
C LEU A 140 -14.66 -10.59 1.44
N TYR A 141 -13.72 -11.52 1.62
CA TYR A 141 -13.75 -12.80 0.91
C TYR A 141 -13.92 -14.03 1.82
N PHE A 142 -13.77 -13.89 3.14
CA PHE A 142 -13.82 -15.00 4.10
C PHE A 142 -15.06 -14.95 5.00
N GLY A 143 -16.05 -14.12 4.65
CA GLY A 143 -17.38 -14.19 5.25
C GLY A 143 -18.03 -15.54 4.99
N GLY A 144 -18.84 -16.01 5.96
CA GLY A 144 -19.74 -17.14 5.72
C GLY A 144 -20.79 -16.81 4.67
N PRO A 145 -21.47 -17.81 4.09
CA PRO A 145 -22.51 -17.56 3.10
C PRO A 145 -23.65 -16.71 3.68
N GLU A 146 -24.13 -15.75 2.91
CA GLU A 146 -25.27 -14.90 3.30
C GLU A 146 -26.59 -15.69 3.37
N ILE A 147 -26.66 -16.82 2.66
CA ILE A 147 -27.83 -17.70 2.59
C ILE A 147 -27.50 -18.99 3.33
N ALA A 148 -28.29 -19.32 4.35
CA ALA A 148 -28.18 -20.58 5.08
C ALA A 148 -28.71 -21.73 4.23
N TRP A 149 -27.82 -22.53 3.63
CA TRP A 149 -28.20 -23.76 2.95
C TRP A 149 -28.19 -24.92 3.96
N GLU A 150 -29.23 -25.74 3.94
CA GLU A 150 -29.45 -26.80 4.93
C GLU A 150 -28.33 -27.86 4.88
N GLU A 151 -27.83 -28.13 3.67
CA GLU A 151 -26.70 -29.02 3.39
C GLU A 151 -25.37 -28.45 3.88
N TYR A 152 -25.14 -27.15 3.67
CA TYR A 152 -23.95 -26.44 4.17
C TYR A 152 -23.94 -26.45 5.70
N SER A 153 -25.09 -26.20 6.33
CA SER A 153 -25.21 -26.22 7.79
C SER A 153 -24.92 -27.61 8.36
N THR A 154 -25.47 -28.68 7.75
CA THR A 154 -25.22 -30.06 8.18
C THR A 154 -23.75 -30.44 8.10
N GLN A 155 -23.05 -30.04 7.04
CA GLN A 155 -21.62 -30.28 6.89
C GLN A 155 -20.79 -29.47 7.91
N VAL A 156 -21.07 -28.17 8.05
CA VAL A 156 -20.36 -27.30 9.01
C VAL A 156 -20.54 -27.76 10.46
N TYR A 157 -21.75 -28.18 10.86
CA TYR A 157 -21.99 -28.72 12.20
C TYR A 157 -21.26 -30.05 12.45
N ARG A 158 -21.09 -30.89 11.41
CA ARG A 158 -20.46 -32.22 11.55
C ARG A 158 -18.95 -32.18 11.51
N THR A 159 -18.35 -31.37 10.64
CA THR A 159 -16.91 -31.40 10.37
C THR A 159 -16.19 -30.10 10.75
N GLY A 160 -16.92 -29.07 11.20
CA GLY A 160 -16.40 -27.73 11.32
C GLY A 160 -16.20 -27.07 9.94
N PHE A 161 -15.73 -25.82 9.95
CA PHE A 161 -15.31 -25.13 8.72
C PHE A 161 -14.01 -25.76 8.22
N SER A 162 -13.96 -26.10 6.92
CA SER A 162 -12.67 -26.36 6.27
C SER A 162 -11.85 -25.06 6.29
N PRO A 163 -10.62 -25.05 6.81
CA PRO A 163 -9.82 -23.83 6.85
C PRO A 163 -9.51 -23.40 5.41
N ARG A 164 -10.05 -22.25 5.00
CA ARG A 164 -9.64 -21.62 3.74
C ARG A 164 -8.21 -21.12 3.92
N SER A 165 -7.36 -21.47 2.97
CA SER A 165 -5.99 -20.97 2.87
C SER A 165 -5.81 -20.30 1.51
N GLU A 166 -4.97 -19.29 1.46
CA GLU A 166 -4.60 -18.56 0.25
C GLU A 166 -3.08 -18.36 0.27
N SER A 167 -2.47 -18.36 -0.90
CA SER A 167 -1.06 -18.05 -1.11
C SER A 167 -0.89 -16.57 -1.45
N VAL A 168 0.20 -15.99 -0.97
CA VAL A 168 0.65 -14.64 -1.32
C VAL A 168 2.10 -14.70 -1.75
N ALA A 169 2.48 -13.84 -2.68
CA ALA A 169 3.87 -13.60 -3.04
C ALA A 169 4.38 -12.37 -2.29
N TRP A 170 5.57 -12.45 -1.71
CA TRP A 170 6.29 -11.29 -1.19
C TRP A 170 6.78 -10.43 -2.35
N GLY A 171 6.98 -9.12 -2.11
CA GLY A 171 7.58 -8.26 -3.12
C GLY A 171 8.97 -8.73 -3.59
N THR A 172 9.74 -9.40 -2.73
CA THR A 172 11.00 -10.05 -3.12
C THR A 172 10.85 -11.25 -4.06
N GLU A 173 9.66 -11.82 -4.16
CA GLU A 173 9.34 -12.95 -5.06
C GLU A 173 8.78 -12.47 -6.40
N ILE A 174 8.47 -11.18 -6.55
CA ILE A 174 8.11 -10.58 -7.83
C ILE A 174 9.38 -10.34 -8.63
N ASP A 175 9.58 -11.15 -9.67
CA ASP A 175 10.78 -11.05 -10.52
C ASP A 175 10.95 -9.63 -11.09
N GLY A 176 12.17 -9.12 -11.01
CA GLY A 176 12.52 -7.76 -11.41
C GLY A 176 12.08 -6.61 -10.47
N LEU A 177 11.23 -6.83 -9.45
CA LEU A 177 10.73 -5.73 -8.60
C LEU A 177 11.84 -5.05 -7.80
N ALA A 178 12.74 -5.82 -7.17
CA ALA A 178 13.85 -5.26 -6.40
C ALA A 178 14.78 -4.40 -7.27
N GLU A 179 15.07 -4.88 -8.49
CA GLU A 179 15.89 -4.14 -9.44
C GLU A 179 15.17 -2.89 -9.94
N ALA A 180 13.88 -2.99 -10.24
CA ALA A 180 13.06 -1.85 -10.66
C ALA A 180 13.05 -0.75 -9.62
N LEU A 181 12.84 -1.07 -8.33
CA LEU A 181 12.89 -0.09 -7.24
C LEU A 181 14.29 0.51 -7.07
N ARG A 182 15.34 -0.28 -7.23
CA ARG A 182 16.74 0.18 -7.11
C ARG A 182 17.12 1.22 -8.16
N VAL A 183 16.68 1.04 -9.41
CA VAL A 183 17.01 1.95 -10.53
C VAL A 183 15.99 3.08 -10.72
N PHE A 184 14.88 3.05 -9.99
CA PHE A 184 13.81 4.01 -10.10
C PHE A 184 14.24 5.40 -9.61
N GLU A 185 14.16 6.39 -10.50
CA GLU A 185 14.45 7.78 -10.16
C GLU A 185 13.26 8.41 -9.44
N ILE A 186 13.42 8.73 -8.16
CA ILE A 186 12.36 9.37 -7.36
C ILE A 186 12.35 10.88 -7.61
N ALA A 187 11.26 11.40 -8.18
CA ALA A 187 11.12 12.84 -8.45
C ALA A 187 11.01 13.66 -7.15
N ARG A 188 11.36 14.96 -7.20
CA ARG A 188 11.42 15.83 -6.02
C ARG A 188 10.10 15.88 -5.22
N ASN A 189 8.98 16.04 -5.90
CA ASN A 189 7.64 16.12 -5.32
C ASN A 189 6.88 14.78 -5.34
N GLN A 190 7.58 13.67 -5.60
CA GLN A 190 6.95 12.36 -5.61
C GLN A 190 6.61 11.91 -4.19
N CYS A 191 5.33 11.66 -3.95
CA CYS A 191 4.79 11.22 -2.67
C CYS A 191 4.20 9.80 -2.75
N GLY A 192 4.29 9.15 -3.91
CA GLY A 192 3.78 7.81 -4.10
C GLY A 192 4.16 7.20 -5.44
N VAL A 193 3.65 6.01 -5.70
CA VAL A 193 3.82 5.28 -6.96
C VAL A 193 2.62 4.37 -7.22
N LEU A 194 2.23 4.26 -8.49
CA LEU A 194 1.43 3.15 -8.99
C LEU A 194 2.40 2.08 -9.50
N LEU A 195 2.30 0.87 -8.94
CA LEU A 195 3.11 -0.27 -9.33
C LEU A 195 2.29 -1.19 -10.22
N PHE A 196 2.83 -1.52 -11.39
CA PHE A 196 2.28 -2.51 -12.29
C PHE A 196 3.29 -3.62 -12.55
N VAL A 197 2.78 -4.85 -12.66
CA VAL A 197 3.52 -6.03 -13.07
C VAL A 197 2.85 -6.57 -14.34
N ALA A 198 3.59 -6.63 -15.44
CA ALA A 198 3.05 -6.94 -16.76
C ALA A 198 1.81 -6.09 -17.11
N ASP A 199 1.88 -4.77 -16.89
CA ASP A 199 0.80 -3.78 -17.03
C ASP A 199 -0.49 -4.08 -16.22
N THR A 200 -0.44 -5.04 -15.27
CA THR A 200 -1.50 -5.29 -14.30
C THR A 200 -1.23 -4.51 -13.01
N LEU A 201 -2.23 -3.77 -12.52
CA LEU A 201 -2.09 -2.95 -11.31
C LEU A 201 -1.85 -3.85 -10.09
N ALA A 202 -0.67 -3.72 -9.48
CA ALA A 202 -0.24 -4.50 -8.33
C ALA A 202 -0.40 -3.72 -7.02
N SER A 203 -0.08 -2.42 -7.00
CA SER A 203 -0.22 -1.59 -5.80
C SER A 203 -0.39 -0.11 -6.13
N VAL A 204 -1.08 0.61 -5.25
CA VAL A 204 -1.09 2.07 -5.17
C VAL A 204 -0.53 2.47 -3.82
N PHE A 205 0.69 2.98 -3.82
CA PHE A 205 1.39 3.36 -2.60
C PHE A 205 1.54 4.87 -2.56
N LEU A 206 0.81 5.53 -1.66
CA LEU A 206 0.75 6.99 -1.57
C LEU A 206 0.90 7.43 -0.12
N LEU A 207 1.82 8.35 0.12
CA LEU A 207 2.11 8.92 1.44
C LEU A 207 1.87 10.43 1.45
N PRO A 208 1.71 11.06 2.63
CA PRO A 208 1.43 12.49 2.73
C PRO A 208 2.55 13.35 2.14
N HIS A 209 3.81 12.99 2.44
CA HIS A 209 4.98 13.80 2.15
C HIS A 209 6.01 13.07 1.24
N PRO A 210 6.70 13.77 0.31
CA PRO A 210 7.73 13.16 -0.53
C PRO A 210 8.88 12.50 0.23
N ASP A 211 9.31 13.08 1.34
CA ASP A 211 10.36 12.49 2.18
C ASP A 211 9.91 11.19 2.85
N ASP A 212 8.63 11.09 3.21
CA ASP A 212 8.07 9.86 3.78
C ASP A 212 8.08 8.76 2.71
N TYR A 213 7.72 9.11 1.46
CA TYR A 213 7.81 8.19 0.31
C TYR A 213 9.23 7.70 0.07
N ARG A 214 10.24 8.57 0.10
CA ARG A 214 11.64 8.14 -0.03
C ARG A 214 12.05 7.17 1.07
N ALA A 215 11.65 7.45 2.31
CA ALA A 215 11.98 6.61 3.44
C ALA A 215 11.28 5.23 3.40
N MET A 216 10.13 5.13 2.72
CA MET A 216 9.33 3.91 2.65
C MET A 216 9.32 3.25 1.26
N HIS A 217 10.05 3.78 0.28
CA HIS A 217 10.04 3.27 -1.09
C HIS A 217 10.31 1.76 -1.17
N GLU A 218 11.29 1.29 -0.41
CA GLU A 218 11.68 -0.13 -0.38
C GLU A 218 10.73 -1.02 0.42
N THR A 219 9.74 -0.47 1.16
CA THR A 219 8.79 -1.31 1.90
C THR A 219 7.86 -2.09 0.97
N LEU A 220 7.75 -1.68 -0.29
CA LEU A 220 7.06 -2.43 -1.34
C LEU A 220 7.61 -3.86 -1.49
N LEU A 221 8.89 -4.10 -1.19
CA LEU A 221 9.45 -5.47 -1.20
C LEU A 221 8.91 -6.36 -0.07
N GLN A 222 8.35 -5.75 0.97
CA GLN A 222 7.84 -6.41 2.16
C GLN A 222 6.30 -6.56 2.16
N ASP A 223 5.64 -6.07 1.10
CA ASP A 223 4.20 -6.18 0.93
C ASP A 223 3.78 -7.55 0.37
N PHE A 224 2.48 -7.85 0.54
CA PHE A 224 1.83 -9.02 -0.05
C PHE A 224 1.23 -8.68 -1.42
N TYR A 225 1.59 -9.51 -2.40
CA TYR A 225 1.04 -9.49 -3.74
C TYR A 225 0.28 -10.79 -4.00
N GLY A 226 -0.74 -10.73 -4.86
CA GLY A 226 -1.41 -11.94 -5.32
C GLY A 226 -0.46 -12.82 -6.15
N GLU A 227 -0.56 -14.14 -5.99
CA GLU A 227 0.28 -15.12 -6.68
C GLU A 227 0.32 -14.92 -8.20
N LEU A 228 -0.80 -14.47 -8.79
CA LEU A 228 -0.91 -14.16 -10.22
C LEU A 228 0.12 -13.11 -10.68
N LEU A 229 0.47 -12.15 -9.83
CA LEU A 229 1.46 -11.13 -10.16
C LEU A 229 2.87 -11.72 -10.22
N ALA A 230 3.20 -12.66 -9.33
CA ALA A 230 4.47 -13.39 -9.41
C ALA A 230 4.54 -14.22 -10.71
N GLN A 231 3.45 -14.89 -11.07
CA GLN A 231 3.36 -15.63 -12.33
C GLN A 231 3.52 -14.70 -13.55
N TYR A 232 2.91 -13.50 -13.52
CA TYR A 232 3.07 -12.51 -14.57
C TYR A 232 4.50 -12.01 -14.69
N ALA A 233 5.18 -11.73 -13.58
CA ALA A 233 6.58 -11.34 -13.58
C ALA A 233 7.48 -12.41 -14.23
N LEU A 234 7.19 -13.69 -14.01
CA LEU A 234 7.93 -14.81 -14.62
C LEU A 234 7.62 -15.01 -16.11
N MET A 235 6.37 -14.81 -16.54
CA MET A 235 5.94 -15.07 -17.92
C MET A 235 6.28 -13.94 -18.89
N TYR A 236 6.34 -12.70 -18.40
CA TYR A 236 6.60 -11.52 -19.24
C TYR A 236 7.97 -10.94 -18.90
N SER A 237 8.87 -10.89 -19.88
CA SER A 237 10.21 -10.29 -19.69
C SER A 237 10.22 -8.77 -19.84
N THR A 238 9.19 -8.19 -20.49
CA THR A 238 9.05 -6.75 -20.70
C THR A 238 7.58 -6.36 -20.83
N VAL A 239 7.25 -5.12 -20.48
CA VAL A 239 5.97 -4.49 -20.84
C VAL A 239 6.05 -3.78 -22.20
N ALA A 240 4.89 -3.56 -22.82
CA ALA A 240 4.83 -2.83 -24.07
C ALA A 240 5.23 -1.34 -23.86
N PRO A 241 5.93 -0.72 -24.82
CA PRO A 241 6.19 0.71 -24.75
C PRO A 241 4.86 1.47 -24.76
N ALA A 242 4.74 2.46 -23.87
CA ALA A 242 3.48 3.17 -23.66
C ALA A 242 3.08 4.11 -24.81
N VAL A 243 4.06 4.58 -25.61
CA VAL A 243 3.84 5.52 -26.73
C VAL A 243 4.81 5.21 -27.86
N ALA A 244 4.43 5.55 -29.09
CA ALA A 244 5.26 5.45 -30.28
C ALA A 244 6.56 6.27 -30.17
N VAL A 245 7.61 5.79 -30.81
CA VAL A 245 8.91 6.49 -30.89
C VAL A 245 8.71 7.79 -31.67
N PRO A 246 9.13 8.96 -31.15
CA PRO A 246 9.00 10.22 -31.86
C PRO A 246 9.83 10.20 -33.15
N ASP A 247 9.32 10.85 -34.21
CA ASP A 247 10.06 11.00 -35.46
C ASP A 247 11.22 11.98 -35.27
N ALA A 248 12.45 11.46 -35.36
CA ALA A 248 13.68 12.22 -35.21
C ALA A 248 13.81 13.37 -36.23
N SER A 249 13.15 13.28 -37.38
CA SER A 249 13.18 14.33 -38.42
C SER A 249 12.56 15.65 -37.94
N THR A 250 11.69 15.59 -36.93
CA THR A 250 11.00 16.74 -36.33
C THR A 250 11.85 17.51 -35.31
N VAL A 251 13.03 16.99 -34.94
CA VAL A 251 13.90 17.58 -33.92
C VAL A 251 15.12 18.21 -34.57
N GLN A 252 15.06 19.53 -34.82
CA GLN A 252 16.16 20.29 -35.42
C GLN A 252 16.93 21.09 -34.36
N THR A 253 16.31 21.38 -33.22
CA THR A 253 16.87 22.21 -32.15
C THR A 253 16.67 21.61 -30.76
N ALA A 254 17.40 22.14 -29.78
CA ALA A 254 17.18 21.80 -28.37
C ALA A 254 15.79 22.23 -27.85
N ALA A 255 15.16 23.23 -28.48
CA ALA A 255 13.79 23.62 -28.14
C ALA A 255 12.79 22.56 -28.62
N ASP A 256 12.95 22.05 -29.84
CA ASP A 256 12.13 20.98 -30.39
C ASP A 256 12.23 19.71 -29.55
N LEU A 257 13.45 19.35 -29.13
CA LEU A 257 13.67 18.21 -28.25
C LEU A 257 12.92 18.35 -26.92
N ARG A 258 12.92 19.55 -26.32
CA ARG A 258 12.17 19.81 -25.08
C ARG A 258 10.66 19.72 -25.30
N ALA A 259 10.16 20.22 -26.43
CA ALA A 259 8.74 20.14 -26.78
C ALA A 259 8.29 18.69 -26.99
N VAL A 260 9.04 17.91 -27.76
CA VAL A 260 8.79 16.48 -27.98
C VAL A 260 8.84 15.71 -26.65
N ALA A 261 9.84 15.95 -25.81
CA ALA A 261 9.94 15.31 -24.50
C ALA A 261 8.77 15.67 -23.57
N ALA A 262 8.29 16.91 -23.61
CA ALA A 262 7.11 17.33 -22.85
C ALA A 262 5.85 16.61 -23.34
N GLY A 263 5.66 16.49 -24.65
CA GLY A 263 4.55 15.73 -25.26
C GLY A 263 4.56 14.25 -24.85
N LEU A 264 5.71 13.58 -24.99
CA LEU A 264 5.85 12.17 -24.59
C LEU A 264 5.55 11.94 -23.11
N ARG A 265 6.02 12.83 -22.22
CA ARG A 265 5.72 12.75 -20.78
C ARG A 265 4.24 12.90 -20.50
N ALA A 266 3.55 13.80 -21.21
CA ALA A 266 2.10 13.98 -21.08
C ALA A 266 1.34 12.74 -21.57
N ASP A 267 1.73 12.19 -22.72
CA ASP A 267 1.13 10.98 -23.27
C ASP A 267 1.33 9.76 -22.35
N TRP A 268 2.53 9.62 -21.79
CA TRP A 268 2.82 8.55 -20.85
C TRP A 268 2.08 8.69 -19.51
N SER A 269 1.94 9.91 -18.99
CA SER A 269 1.11 10.20 -17.81
C SER A 269 -0.35 9.78 -18.06
N ARG A 270 -0.90 10.12 -19.23
CA ARG A 270 -2.25 9.71 -19.64
C ARG A 270 -2.38 8.20 -19.74
N TYR A 271 -1.40 7.51 -20.30
CA TYR A 271 -1.39 6.04 -20.37
C TYR A 271 -1.40 5.40 -18.97
N GLY A 272 -0.58 5.90 -18.04
CA GLY A 272 -0.59 5.45 -16.64
C GLY A 272 -1.95 5.66 -15.96
N LYS A 273 -2.61 6.79 -16.24
CA LYS A 273 -3.99 7.04 -15.78
C LYS A 273 -4.98 6.02 -16.35
N THR A 274 -4.88 5.69 -17.64
CA THR A 274 -5.74 4.68 -18.28
C THR A 274 -5.55 3.31 -17.65
N LEU A 275 -4.32 2.88 -17.36
CA LEU A 275 -4.06 1.61 -16.69
C LEU A 275 -4.67 1.54 -15.27
N ALA A 276 -4.72 2.67 -14.56
CA ALA A 276 -5.32 2.76 -13.23
C ALA A 276 -6.82 3.10 -13.21
N ALA A 277 -7.46 3.30 -14.38
CA ALA A 277 -8.81 3.84 -14.48
C ALA A 277 -9.86 3.03 -13.70
N ALA A 278 -9.72 1.70 -13.70
CA ALA A 278 -10.64 0.82 -12.97
C ALA A 278 -10.71 1.13 -11.47
N LEU A 279 -9.57 1.45 -10.84
CA LEU A 279 -9.49 1.79 -9.42
C LEU A 279 -9.89 3.26 -9.16
N LEU A 280 -9.46 4.17 -10.04
CA LEU A 280 -9.62 5.60 -9.83
C LEU A 280 -11.05 6.09 -10.14
N GLU A 281 -11.70 5.50 -11.14
CA GLU A 281 -12.92 6.07 -11.71
C GLU A 281 -14.10 5.08 -11.75
N SER A 282 -13.85 3.77 -11.84
CA SER A 282 -14.90 2.81 -12.24
C SER A 282 -15.38 1.87 -11.14
N ARG A 283 -14.60 1.63 -10.08
CA ARG A 283 -14.95 0.65 -9.05
C ARG A 283 -15.30 1.29 -7.70
N PRO A 284 -16.49 1.00 -7.15
CA PRO A 284 -16.82 1.41 -5.80
C PRO A 284 -15.91 0.73 -4.77
N LEU A 285 -15.38 1.52 -3.83
CA LEU A 285 -14.56 1.02 -2.73
C LEU A 285 -15.43 0.83 -1.48
N ARG A 286 -15.43 -0.39 -0.94
CA ARG A 286 -15.96 -0.65 0.40
C ARG A 286 -14.91 -0.23 1.41
N THR A 287 -15.29 0.65 2.33
CA THR A 287 -14.37 1.18 3.35
C THR A 287 -14.95 1.05 4.74
N GLN A 288 -14.10 0.76 5.73
CA GLN A 288 -14.44 0.75 7.14
C GLN A 288 -13.50 1.68 7.91
N THR A 289 -14.07 2.56 8.72
CA THR A 289 -13.28 3.43 9.61
C THR A 289 -12.60 2.58 10.69
N VAL A 290 -11.27 2.68 10.77
CA VAL A 290 -10.46 2.06 11.82
C VAL A 290 -10.29 3.03 13.00
N ARG A 291 -10.02 4.31 12.70
CA ARG A 291 -9.79 5.34 13.72
C ARG A 291 -9.95 6.76 13.18
N GLU A 292 -10.52 7.64 13.98
CA GLU A 292 -10.53 9.09 13.76
C GLU A 292 -9.29 9.74 14.41
N MET A 293 -8.69 10.72 13.73
CA MET A 293 -7.41 11.35 14.04
C MET A 293 -7.50 12.87 13.81
N GLY A 294 -8.37 13.54 14.55
CA GLY A 294 -8.62 14.98 14.35
C GLY A 294 -9.26 15.23 12.97
N PRO A 295 -8.62 16.02 12.08
CA PRO A 295 -9.12 16.21 10.71
C PRO A 295 -8.88 14.99 9.81
N PHE A 296 -8.07 14.02 10.25
CA PHE A 296 -7.73 12.84 9.48
C PHE A 296 -8.54 11.62 9.91
N ARG A 297 -8.68 10.67 8.99
CA ARG A 297 -9.31 9.38 9.23
C ARG A 297 -8.44 8.26 8.69
N LEU A 298 -8.25 7.22 9.50
CA LEU A 298 -7.69 5.95 9.08
C LEU A 298 -8.84 5.00 8.72
N SER A 299 -8.84 4.53 7.47
CA SER A 299 -9.80 3.57 6.94
C SER A 299 -9.07 2.39 6.32
N ARG A 300 -9.77 1.26 6.22
CA ARG A 300 -9.39 0.08 5.45
C ARG A 300 -10.48 -0.28 4.45
#